data_AF-A0A8S0G592-F1
#
_entry.id   AF-A0A8S0G592-F1
#
_cell.length_a   1.000
_cell.length_b   1.000
_cell.length_c   1.000
_cell.angle_alpha   90.00
_cell.angle_beta   90.00
_cell.angle_gamma   90.00
#
_symmetry.space_group_name_H-M   'P 1'
#
loop_
_entity.id
_entity.type
_entity.pdbx_description
1 polymer ?
#
loop_
_entity_poly.entity_id
_entity_poly.type
_entity_poly.pdbx_seq_one_letter_code
_entity_poly.pdbx_strand_id
1 'polypeptide(L)' 'MKGGGMMYRIRNWLVATLLLLCAQAGAATLSDIQVSNGNQQARITLSFIGDPDYAFSHQSKRTVALDIKRALCKRG' A
#
# COMPACT_ATOMS: atom_id res chain seq x y z
N MET A 1 -48.07 10.42 -6.38
CA MET A 1 -46.66 10.84 -6.24
C MET A 1 -46.13 10.47 -4.85
N LYS A 2 -45.70 9.22 -4.62
CA LYS A 2 -44.94 8.83 -3.41
C LYS A 2 -44.03 7.66 -3.78
N GLY A 3 -42.75 7.93 -3.99
CA GLY A 3 -41.76 6.90 -4.36
C GLY A 3 -40.32 7.42 -4.46
N GLY A 4 -40.16 8.69 -4.85
CA GLY A 4 -38.83 9.30 -5.03
C GLY A 4 -38.01 9.47 -3.74
N GLY A 5 -38.67 9.69 -2.59
CA GLY A 5 -37.99 9.91 -1.31
C GLY A 5 -37.25 8.69 -0.78
N MET A 6 -37.84 7.49 -0.90
CA MET A 6 -37.20 6.25 -0.42
C MET A 6 -36.06 5.81 -1.35
N MET A 7 -36.24 5.98 -2.67
CA MET A 7 -35.23 5.65 -3.66
C MET A 7 -33.97 6.52 -3.54
N TYR A 8 -34.12 7.82 -3.23
CA TYR A 8 -32.99 8.72 -2.98
C TYR A 8 -32.20 8.33 -1.72
N ARG A 9 -32.88 7.93 -0.64
CA ARG A 9 -32.22 7.46 0.58
C ARG A 9 -31.44 6.17 0.37
N ILE A 10 -32.02 5.21 -0.35
CA ILE A 10 -31.33 3.95 -0.71
C ILE A 10 -30.10 4.24 -1.57
N ARG A 11 -30.21 5.15 -2.54
CA ARG A 11 -29.08 5.52 -3.41
C ARG A 11 -27.95 6.20 -2.63
N ASN A 12 -28.28 7.07 -1.67
CA ASN A 12 -27.28 7.71 -0.81
C ASN A 12 -26.60 6.71 0.12
N TRP A 13 -27.35 5.74 0.68
CA TRP A 13 -26.79 4.64 1.45
C TRP A 13 -25.86 3.77 0.62
N LEU A 14 -26.25 3.42 -0.62
CA LEU A 14 -25.41 2.65 -1.55
C LEU A 14 -24.09 3.36 -1.85
N VAL A 15 -24.13 4.67 -2.13
CA VAL A 15 -22.92 5.46 -2.37
C VAL A 15 -22.05 5.53 -1.12
N ALA A 16 -22.64 5.74 0.07
CA ALA A 16 -21.90 5.76 1.33
C ALA A 16 -21.22 4.41 1.61
N THR A 17 -21.91 3.29 1.44
CA THR A 17 -21.32 1.95 1.58
C THR A 17 -20.26 1.68 0.53
N LEU A 18 -20.44 2.12 -0.72
CA LEU A 18 -19.46 1.96 -1.78
C LEU A 18 -18.18 2.76 -1.48
N LEU A 19 -18.30 3.98 -0.96
CA LEU A 19 -17.16 4.80 -0.52
C LEU A 19 -16.42 4.17 0.67
N LEU A 20 -17.16 3.60 1.63
CA LEU A 20 -16.57 2.85 2.75
C LEU A 20 -15.81 1.60 2.28
N LEU A 21 -16.35 0.88 1.28
CA LEU A 21 -15.70 -0.28 0.66
C LEU A 21 -14.44 0.12 -0.14
N CYS A 22 -14.45 1.26 -0.82
CA CYS A 22 -13.30 1.76 -1.57
C CYS A 22 -12.16 2.29 -0.68
N ALA A 23 -12.44 2.66 0.57
CA ALA A 23 -11.42 3.16 1.50
C ALA A 23 -10.49 2.05 2.03
N GLN A 24 -10.88 0.78 1.93
CA GLN A 24 -10.16 -0.34 2.53
C GLN A 24 -9.29 -1.07 1.49
N ALA A 25 -8.26 -0.38 1.00
CA ALA A 25 -7.21 -0.95 0.16
C ALA A 25 -5.84 -0.49 0.65
N GLY A 26 -5.34 -1.08 1.74
CA GLY A 26 -3.98 -0.86 2.22
C GLY A 26 -3.02 -1.83 1.55
N ALA A 27 -2.34 -1.39 0.49
CA ALA A 27 -1.07 -2.00 0.11
C ALA A 27 0.06 -1.27 0.84
N ALA A 28 1.12 -1.98 1.22
CA ALA A 28 2.35 -1.30 1.62
C ALA A 28 2.87 -0.53 0.40
N THR A 29 2.68 0.79 0.39
CA THR A 29 3.13 1.63 -0.72
C THR A 29 4.46 2.26 -0.38
N LEU A 30 5.40 2.21 -1.32
CA LEU A 30 6.68 2.87 -1.16
C LEU A 30 6.45 4.40 -1.18
N SER A 31 6.78 5.06 -0.08
CA SER A 31 6.62 6.50 0.08
C SER A 31 7.90 7.27 -0.20
N ASP A 32 9.06 6.70 0.12
CA ASP A 32 10.34 7.40 -0.03
C ASP A 32 11.51 6.43 -0.21
N ILE A 33 12.52 6.88 -0.97
CA ILE A 33 13.79 6.18 -1.16
C ILE A 33 14.92 7.15 -0.88
N GLN A 34 15.61 6.96 0.23
CA GLN A 34 16.80 7.73 0.57
C GLN A 34 18.05 6.91 0.37
N VAL A 35 19.01 7.51 -0.31
CA VAL A 35 20.33 6.94 -0.51
C VAL A 35 21.35 7.88 0.10
N SER A 36 22.03 7.40 1.14
CA SER A 36 23.11 8.11 1.80
C SER A 36 24.40 7.33 1.62
N ASN A 37 25.43 7.98 1.08
CA ASN A 37 26.74 7.38 0.92
C ASN A 37 27.68 7.96 1.99
N GLY A 38 27.79 7.26 3.12
CA GLY A 38 28.70 7.63 4.21
C GLY A 38 30.10 7.04 4.01
N ASN A 39 31.09 7.57 4.72
CA ASN A 39 32.50 7.16 4.59
C ASN A 39 32.77 5.66 4.79
N GLN A 40 31.94 4.95 5.57
CA GLN A 40 32.13 3.52 5.88
C GLN A 40 31.00 2.63 5.37
N GLN A 41 29.82 3.20 5.11
CA GLN A 41 28.68 2.44 4.62
C GLN A 41 27.79 3.32 3.73
N ALA A 42 27.36 2.76 2.61
CA ALA A 42 26.19 3.25 1.90
C ALA A 42 24.95 2.70 2.60
N ARG A 43 23.98 3.58 2.89
CA ARG A 43 22.69 3.23 3.46
C ARG A 43 21.61 3.57 2.46
N ILE A 44 20.77 2.58 2.17
CA ILE A 44 19.55 2.74 1.37
C ILE A 44 18.40 2.56 2.34
N THR A 45 17.62 3.61 2.56
CA THR A 45 16.42 3.60 3.40
C THR A 45 15.20 3.63 2.48
N LEU A 46 14.34 2.63 2.63
CA LEU A 46 13.08 2.52 1.89
C LEU A 46 11.95 2.72 2.89
N SER A 47 11.17 3.78 2.71
CA SER A 47 10.04 4.08 3.58
C SER A 47 8.76 3.60 2.93
N PHE A 48 7.87 3.01 3.73
CA PHE A 48 6.60 2.48 3.27
C PHE A 48 5.45 3.04 4.12
N ILE A 49 4.29 3.19 3.50
CA ILE A 49 3.02 3.41 4.20
C ILE A 49 2.42 2.03 4.44
N GLY A 50 2.46 1.56 5.70
CA GLY A 50 2.08 0.21 6.10
C GLY A 50 3.26 -0.76 6.19
N ASP A 51 2.97 -2.04 6.44
CA ASP A 51 3.98 -3.10 6.59
C ASP A 51 4.25 -3.84 5.27
N PRO A 52 5.43 -3.67 4.64
CA PRO A 52 5.79 -4.38 3.42
C PRO A 52 6.26 -5.81 3.72
N ASP A 53 5.84 -6.77 2.90
CA ASP A 53 6.47 -8.09 2.83
C ASP A 53 7.71 -7.98 1.93
N TYR A 54 8.90 -8.15 2.50
CA TYR A 54 10.15 -8.08 1.78
C TYR A 54 10.97 -9.35 1.97
N ALA A 55 11.75 -9.71 0.94
CA ALA A 55 12.73 -10.78 0.98
C ALA A 55 14.08 -10.23 0.54
N PHE A 56 15.13 -10.62 1.26
CA PHE A 56 16.49 -10.18 0.98
C PHE A 56 17.33 -11.37 0.54
N SER A 57 18.09 -11.20 -0.54
CA SER A 57 19.00 -12.22 -1.04
C SER A 57 20.30 -11.59 -1.54
N HIS A 58 21.40 -12.31 -1.32
CA HIS A 58 22.68 -11.94 -1.90
C HIS A 58 22.78 -12.55 -3.30
N GLN A 59 22.73 -11.70 -4.32
CA GLN A 59 22.87 -12.19 -5.70
C GLN A 59 24.35 -12.39 -6.07
N SER A 60 25.26 -11.58 -5.50
CA SER A 60 26.70 -11.68 -5.70
C SER A 60 27.49 -10.98 -4.59
N LYS A 61 28.83 -10.98 -4.66
CA LYS A 61 29.73 -10.35 -3.66
C LYS A 61 29.53 -8.83 -3.52
N ARG A 62 28.95 -8.17 -4.53
CA ARG A 62 28.71 -6.70 -4.55
C ARG A 62 27.26 -6.32 -4.83
N THR A 63 26.39 -7.31 -4.98
CA THR A 63 25.00 -7.09 -5.40
C THR A 63 24.06 -7.80 -4.44
N VAL A 64 23.17 -7.02 -3.86
CA VAL A 64 22.07 -7.51 -3.04
C VAL A 64 20.77 -7.28 -3.79
N ALA A 65 19.91 -8.29 -3.77
CA ALA A 65 18.57 -8.20 -4.30
C ALA A 65 17.61 -8.09 -3.11
N LEU A 66 16.81 -7.02 -3.13
CA LEU A 66 15.72 -6.81 -2.21
C LEU A 66 14.43 -6.92 -3.01
N ASP A 67 13.70 -8.01 -2.78
CA ASP A 67 12.38 -8.23 -3.37
C ASP A 67 11.33 -7.68 -2.43
N ILE A 68 10.52 -6.75 -2.93
CA ILE A 68 9.39 -6.19 -2.17
C ILE A 68 8.15 -6.77 -2.82
N LYS A 69 7.49 -7.70 -2.15
CA LYS A 69 6.26 -8.25 -2.67
C LYS A 69 5.20 -7.15 -2.59
N ARG A 70 4.63 -6.79 -3.74
CA ARG A 70 3.43 -5.93 -3.78
C ARG A 70 2.29 -6.68 -3.08
N ALA A 71 2.11 -6.44 -1.79
CA ALA A 71 0.91 -6.86 -1.10
C ALA A 71 -0.19 -5.85 -1.40
N LEU A 72 -0.89 -5.99 -2.54
CA LEU A 72 -2.24 -5.43 -2.61
C LEU A 72 -3.11 -6.29 -1.68
N CYS A 73 -3.24 -5.86 -0.43
CA CYS A 73 -4.00 -6.50 0.65
C CYS A 73 -3.67 -7.99 0.87
N LYS A 74 -2.80 -8.28 1.84
CA LYS A 74 -2.88 -9.57 2.55
C LYS A 74 -4.22 -9.63 3.29
N ARG A 75 -5.19 -10.33 2.73
CA ARG A 75 -6.30 -10.92 3.47
C ARG A 75 -5.94 -12.39 3.68
N GLY A 76 -5.64 -12.78 4.92
CA GLY A 76 -5.31 -14.17 5.30
C GLY A 76 -4.07 -14.25 6.16
#